data_AF-A0A369VZX3-F1
#
_entry.id   AF-A0A369VZX3-F1
#
_cell.length_a   1.000
_cell.length_b   1.000
_cell.length_c   1.000
_cell.angle_alpha   90.00
_cell.angle_beta   90.00
_cell.angle_gamma   90.00
#
_symmetry.space_group_name_H-M   'P 1'
#
loop_
_entity.id
_entity.type
_entity.pdbx_description
1 polymer ?
#
loop_
_entity_poly.entity_id
_entity_poly.type
_entity_poly.pdbx_seq_one_letter_code
_entity_poly.pdbx_strand_id
1 'polypeptide(L)'
;MPGPSCPPSPPSDDAHPDRTPIGQGKVMSSPQPARQMGFLQVYPVVVLPMFLALIDQTIVATALPDIAAATGDLGNVSWVMLAYLISAAIAAPCYGSMGDWLGKRKMLRVALVISAMGSLICASATGLEQIIVGRVIQGLGGGGLMALSHALIADVVPARERARYQGYFSATGMVASTAGPVIGGLISHTVGWEGVFLAPLPVAVLSFILLYRLPESARAPGKYRFDLVGLLLLAGTVAPLLVGLDFLAGERAGMAAIGLVLVAIVCAFALFRYEKHAQAPVFSPALIADPTVWRCCAMAMCHGATLVAFLTFLPLHLRLVHGYDSVTAGLMLVPFSIGIGLGSMTTGLLISRTGRTAMFPAMGLSVAVIGFIALAWLSPMLDSIALGGLFLVIAVCLGTVMAVVLISAQLASGPERVGAAAGQVQLSRSLGAALGTAVVGAVLMAALRHGGDGAGTLVNALRDGADADLARDSSSLRTVQLGFGLAFSALAVFPAIGALMAATLPLRRIK
;
A
#
# COMPACT_ATOMS: atom_id res chain seq x y z
N MET A 1 -29.66 24.29 85.43
CA MET A 1 -31.10 23.97 85.27
C MET A 1 -31.89 25.26 85.38
N PRO A 2 -33.02 25.45 84.68
CA PRO A 2 -33.26 25.47 83.23
C PRO A 2 -33.10 26.90 82.64
N GLY A 3 -33.10 27.01 81.30
CA GLY A 3 -32.62 28.15 80.51
C GLY A 3 -33.59 29.33 80.32
N PRO A 4 -33.13 30.43 79.69
CA PRO A 4 -33.93 31.61 79.44
C PRO A 4 -34.56 31.65 78.04
N SER A 5 -35.77 32.19 78.03
CA SER A 5 -36.66 32.49 76.92
C SER A 5 -36.16 33.62 76.01
N CYS A 6 -36.52 33.54 74.73
CA CYS A 6 -36.31 34.55 73.68
C CYS A 6 -36.97 35.91 73.95
N PRO A 7 -36.41 36.97 73.35
CA PRO A 7 -37.18 38.10 72.81
C PRO A 7 -36.93 38.34 71.30
N PRO A 8 -37.73 39.20 70.63
CA PRO A 8 -38.10 39.08 69.22
C PRO A 8 -37.21 39.87 68.22
N SER A 9 -37.37 39.55 66.94
CA SER A 9 -36.67 40.10 65.77
C SER A 9 -37.07 41.52 65.37
N PRO A 10 -36.16 42.31 64.77
CA PRO A 10 -36.50 43.41 63.88
C PRO A 10 -35.77 43.26 62.50
N PRO A 11 -35.89 44.19 61.54
CA PRO A 11 -36.54 43.94 60.25
C PRO A 11 -35.54 43.78 59.09
N SER A 12 -36.10 43.38 57.95
CA SER A 12 -35.48 43.35 56.62
C SER A 12 -34.83 44.68 56.24
N ASP A 13 -33.59 44.63 55.75
CA ASP A 13 -33.09 45.62 54.80
C ASP A 13 -32.11 44.96 53.81
N ASP A 14 -32.45 45.17 52.54
CA ASP A 14 -31.68 44.85 51.36
C ASP A 14 -30.36 45.65 51.33
N ALA A 15 -29.30 45.02 50.80
CA ALA A 15 -28.26 45.59 49.94
C ALA A 15 -26.89 44.97 50.21
N HIS A 16 -26.53 43.95 49.43
CA HIS A 16 -25.14 43.67 49.09
C HIS A 16 -25.01 43.59 47.57
N PRO A 17 -24.22 44.48 46.93
CA PRO A 17 -23.99 44.45 45.49
C PRO A 17 -22.92 43.42 45.13
N ASP A 18 -23.00 42.94 43.88
CA ASP A 18 -21.99 42.17 43.15
C ASP A 18 -21.68 40.74 43.60
N ARG A 19 -22.59 39.83 43.21
CA ARG A 19 -22.20 38.52 42.70
C ARG A 19 -22.64 38.41 41.25
N THR A 20 -21.72 38.74 40.34
CA THR A 20 -21.82 38.34 38.93
C THR A 20 -22.08 36.83 38.85
N PRO A 21 -23.16 36.37 38.20
CA PRO A 21 -23.33 34.94 37.96
C PRO A 21 -22.23 34.53 36.97
N ILE A 22 -21.30 33.70 37.43
CA ILE A 22 -20.34 33.01 36.57
C ILE A 22 -21.16 32.31 35.50
N GLY A 23 -21.02 32.81 34.27
CA GLY A 23 -21.70 32.31 33.09
C GLY A 23 -21.55 30.80 33.05
N GLN A 24 -22.69 30.11 33.01
CA GLN A 24 -22.76 28.69 32.76
C GLN A 24 -21.93 28.41 31.50
N GLY A 25 -20.77 27.80 31.72
CA GLY A 25 -19.93 27.30 30.64
C GLY A 25 -20.83 26.43 29.78
N LYS A 26 -20.99 26.85 28.53
CA LYS A 26 -21.59 26.07 27.46
C LYS A 26 -20.95 24.69 27.52
N VAL A 27 -21.66 23.74 28.12
CA VAL A 27 -21.27 22.33 28.12
C VAL A 27 -21.06 22.01 26.65
N MET A 28 -19.80 21.81 26.26
CA MET A 28 -19.48 21.29 24.95
C MET A 28 -20.26 19.99 24.84
N SER A 29 -21.35 20.04 24.07
CA SER A 29 -22.09 18.85 23.67
C SER A 29 -21.05 17.84 23.19
N SER A 30 -21.00 16.71 23.88
CA SER A 30 -20.28 15.53 23.43
C SER A 30 -20.54 15.33 21.93
N PRO A 31 -19.52 14.95 21.13
CA PRO A 31 -19.75 14.68 19.72
C PRO A 31 -20.88 13.66 19.63
N GLN A 32 -21.97 14.01 18.94
CA GLN A 32 -23.05 13.06 18.67
C GLN A 32 -22.43 11.78 18.10
N PRO A 33 -22.81 10.59 18.59
CA PRO A 33 -22.30 9.35 18.02
C PRO A 33 -22.70 9.36 16.54
N ALA A 34 -21.69 9.31 15.66
CA ALA A 34 -21.88 9.24 14.23
C ALA A 34 -22.94 8.18 13.95
N ARG A 35 -24.04 8.59 13.31
CA ARG A 35 -25.16 7.72 12.93
C ARG A 35 -24.56 6.46 12.30
N GLN A 36 -24.66 5.31 12.98
CA GLN A 36 -24.07 4.06 12.52
C GLN A 36 -24.71 3.70 11.18
N MET A 37 -24.05 4.07 10.09
CA MET A 37 -24.46 3.68 8.74
C MET A 37 -24.26 2.17 8.65
N GLY A 38 -25.28 1.44 8.19
CA GLY A 38 -25.22 -0.01 8.10
C GLY A 38 -24.05 -0.46 7.21
N PHE A 39 -23.48 -1.63 7.51
CA PHE A 39 -22.37 -2.25 6.75
C PHE A 39 -22.57 -2.15 5.23
N LEU A 40 -23.78 -2.46 4.75
CA LEU A 40 -24.14 -2.45 3.33
C LEU A 40 -24.16 -1.05 2.68
N GLN A 41 -24.30 0.01 3.48
CA GLN A 41 -24.25 1.41 2.99
C GLN A 41 -22.82 1.93 2.91
N VAL A 42 -21.93 1.47 3.81
CA VAL A 42 -20.54 1.94 3.92
C VAL A 42 -19.61 1.14 3.02
N TYR A 43 -19.82 -0.17 2.94
CA TYR A 43 -18.90 -1.08 2.28
C TYR A 43 -18.68 -0.78 0.79
N PRO A 44 -19.72 -0.64 -0.07
CA PRO A 44 -19.52 -0.42 -1.50
C PRO A 44 -18.83 0.91 -1.79
N VAL A 45 -19.10 1.92 -0.95
CA VAL A 45 -18.59 3.29 -1.10
C VAL A 45 -17.08 3.35 -0.91
N VAL A 46 -16.54 2.57 0.03
CA VAL A 46 -15.11 2.58 0.35
C VAL A 46 -14.34 1.56 -0.50
N VAL A 47 -14.98 0.43 -0.79
CA VAL A 47 -14.35 -0.70 -1.49
C VAL A 47 -14.23 -0.47 -2.99
N LEU A 48 -15.22 0.14 -3.66
CA LEU A 48 -15.13 0.37 -5.10
C LEU A 48 -13.98 1.30 -5.51
N PRO A 49 -13.73 2.45 -4.85
CA PRO A 49 -12.54 3.25 -5.12
C PRO A 49 -11.24 2.47 -4.92
N MET A 50 -11.15 1.67 -3.85
CA MET A 50 -9.97 0.85 -3.58
C MET A 50 -9.79 -0.24 -4.64
N PHE A 51 -10.88 -0.90 -5.04
CA PHE A 51 -10.90 -1.90 -6.10
C PHE A 51 -10.40 -1.32 -7.42
N LEU A 52 -10.85 -0.12 -7.79
CA LEU A 52 -10.36 0.59 -8.98
C LEU A 52 -8.84 0.79 -8.93
N ALA A 53 -8.32 1.30 -7.81
CA ALA A 53 -6.88 1.51 -7.67
C ALA A 53 -6.05 0.22 -7.75
N LEU A 54 -6.64 -0.91 -7.35
CA LEU A 54 -6.02 -2.24 -7.41
C LEU A 54 -6.11 -2.84 -8.81
N ILE A 55 -7.28 -2.77 -9.46
CA ILE A 55 -7.47 -3.35 -10.79
C ILE A 55 -6.64 -2.59 -11.84
N ASP A 56 -6.47 -1.27 -11.70
CA ASP A 56 -5.62 -0.45 -12.59
C ASP A 56 -4.14 -0.88 -12.58
N GLN A 57 -3.70 -1.58 -11.54
CA GLN A 57 -2.35 -2.13 -11.43
C GLN A 57 -2.24 -3.53 -12.03
N THR A 58 -3.33 -4.30 -12.06
CA THR A 58 -3.27 -5.73 -12.41
C THR A 58 -3.78 -6.01 -13.81
N ILE A 59 -4.77 -5.24 -14.28
CA ILE A 59 -5.38 -5.40 -15.61
C ILE A 59 -4.43 -5.00 -16.75
N VAL A 60 -3.59 -3.98 -16.53
CA VAL A 60 -2.68 -3.44 -17.56
C VAL A 60 -1.49 -4.38 -17.80
N ALA A 61 -1.10 -5.17 -16.81
CA ALA A 61 0.05 -6.07 -16.90
C ALA A 61 -0.10 -7.09 -18.04
N THR A 62 -1.31 -7.55 -18.33
CA THR A 62 -1.58 -8.50 -19.43
C THR A 62 -1.65 -7.86 -20.81
N ALA A 63 -1.86 -6.55 -20.88
CA ALA A 63 -1.88 -5.81 -22.14
C ALA A 63 -0.50 -5.26 -22.55
N LEU A 64 0.52 -5.37 -21.70
CA LEU A 64 1.86 -4.83 -21.99
C LEU A 64 2.45 -5.36 -23.31
N PRO A 65 2.36 -6.67 -23.65
CA PRO A 65 2.88 -7.16 -24.93
C PRO A 65 2.19 -6.52 -26.13
N ASP A 66 0.86 -6.38 -26.08
CA ASP A 66 0.06 -5.79 -27.15
C ASP A 66 0.36 -4.28 -27.29
N ILE A 67 0.50 -3.57 -26.17
CA ILE A 67 0.92 -2.17 -26.15
C ILE A 67 2.32 -2.01 -26.77
N ALA A 68 3.26 -2.88 -26.42
CA ALA A 68 4.60 -2.82 -26.98
C ALA A 68 4.61 -3.07 -28.50
N ALA A 69 3.82 -4.03 -28.96
CA ALA A 69 3.66 -4.33 -30.38
C ALA A 69 3.02 -3.16 -31.15
N ALA A 70 1.98 -2.53 -30.58
CA ALA A 70 1.28 -1.41 -31.20
C ALA A 70 2.12 -0.12 -31.24
N THR A 71 2.93 0.14 -30.21
CA THR A 71 3.74 1.36 -30.10
C THR A 71 5.13 1.23 -30.73
N GLY A 72 5.61 0.01 -30.97
CA GLY A 72 6.93 -0.26 -31.53
C GLY A 72 8.10 -0.02 -30.55
N ASP A 73 7.82 0.28 -29.26
CA ASP A 73 8.84 0.56 -28.23
C ASP A 73 8.80 -0.46 -27.09
N LEU A 74 9.36 -1.64 -27.36
CA LEU A 74 9.53 -2.74 -26.40
C LEU A 74 10.44 -2.36 -25.22
N GLY A 75 11.43 -1.48 -25.45
CA GLY A 75 12.46 -1.13 -24.48
C GLY A 75 11.95 -0.26 -23.33
N ASN A 76 10.83 0.44 -23.53
CA ASN A 76 10.26 1.35 -22.55
C ASN A 76 8.86 0.96 -22.07
N VAL A 77 8.28 -0.15 -22.54
CA VAL A 77 6.90 -0.53 -22.17
C VAL A 77 6.71 -0.76 -20.66
N SER A 78 7.76 -1.13 -19.93
CA SER A 78 7.73 -1.24 -18.46
C SER A 78 7.40 0.08 -17.76
N TRP A 79 7.66 1.23 -18.40
CA TRP A 79 7.29 2.55 -17.87
C TRP A 79 5.79 2.75 -17.72
N VAL A 80 4.97 2.01 -18.46
CA VAL A 80 3.50 2.04 -18.31
C VAL A 80 3.10 1.66 -16.88
N MET A 81 3.77 0.67 -16.28
CA MET A 81 3.53 0.24 -14.91
C MET A 81 4.25 1.15 -13.91
N LEU A 82 5.51 1.46 -14.17
CA LEU A 82 6.35 2.25 -13.26
C LEU A 82 5.80 3.68 -13.05
N ALA A 83 5.36 4.35 -14.11
CA ALA A 83 4.83 5.71 -14.05
C ALA A 83 3.57 5.83 -13.16
N TYR A 84 2.68 4.85 -13.23
CA TYR A 84 1.51 4.77 -12.34
C TYR A 84 1.93 4.56 -10.88
N LEU A 85 2.87 3.65 -10.61
CA LEU A 85 3.32 3.36 -9.26
C LEU A 85 4.03 4.56 -8.61
N ILE A 86 4.88 5.27 -9.36
CA ILE A 86 5.57 6.48 -8.90
C ILE A 86 4.56 7.58 -8.54
N SER A 87 3.66 7.89 -9.47
CA SER A 87 2.66 8.95 -9.27
C SER A 87 1.68 8.60 -8.14
N ALA A 88 1.27 7.35 -8.01
CA ALA A 88 0.44 6.87 -6.91
C ALA A 88 1.15 6.96 -5.54
N ALA A 89 2.44 6.63 -5.49
CA ALA A 89 3.24 6.74 -4.27
C ALA A 89 3.37 8.20 -3.81
N ILE A 90 3.58 9.14 -4.73
CA ILE A 90 3.66 10.58 -4.44
C ILE A 90 2.30 11.12 -4.00
N ALA A 91 1.23 10.71 -4.68
CA ALA A 91 -0.11 11.24 -4.43
C ALA A 91 -0.70 10.80 -3.09
N ALA A 92 -0.43 9.57 -2.64
CA ALA A 92 -1.01 9.01 -1.41
C ALA A 92 -0.90 9.91 -0.16
N PRO A 93 0.29 10.42 0.25
CA PRO A 93 0.40 11.34 1.39
C PRO A 93 -0.27 12.69 1.15
N CYS A 94 -0.23 13.20 -0.09
CA CYS A 94 -0.89 14.45 -0.46
C CYS A 94 -2.39 14.37 -0.25
N TYR A 95 -3.02 13.32 -0.79
CA TYR A 95 -4.45 13.06 -0.58
C TYR A 95 -4.78 12.78 0.88
N GLY A 96 -3.91 12.07 1.60
CA GLY A 96 -4.08 11.83 3.03
C GLY A 96 -4.26 13.13 3.81
N SER A 97 -3.28 14.04 3.69
CA SER A 97 -3.30 15.35 4.34
C SER A 97 -4.46 16.22 3.84
N MET A 98 -4.65 16.33 2.53
CA MET A 98 -5.77 17.08 1.94
C MET A 98 -7.14 16.54 2.36
N GLY A 99 -7.27 15.22 2.53
CA GLY A 99 -8.51 14.55 2.94
C GLY A 99 -8.89 14.86 4.38
N ASP A 100 -7.92 15.02 5.27
CA ASP A 100 -8.17 15.39 6.66
C ASP A 100 -8.67 16.85 6.77
N TRP A 101 -8.20 17.76 5.90
CA TRP A 101 -8.61 19.17 5.88
C TRP A 101 -9.86 19.46 5.03
N LEU A 102 -9.87 19.00 3.78
CA LEU A 102 -10.91 19.29 2.77
C LEU A 102 -12.06 18.28 2.78
N GLY A 103 -11.91 17.18 3.53
CA GLY A 103 -12.87 16.10 3.65
C GLY A 103 -12.56 14.92 2.72
N LYS A 104 -12.41 13.73 3.31
CA LYS A 104 -12.02 12.48 2.63
C LYS A 104 -12.96 12.11 1.47
N ARG A 105 -14.28 12.28 1.65
CA ARG A 105 -15.30 12.00 0.61
C ARG A 105 -15.18 12.93 -0.60
N LYS A 106 -14.85 14.21 -0.38
CA LYS A 106 -14.63 15.17 -1.47
C LYS A 106 -13.36 14.82 -2.23
N MET A 107 -12.28 14.52 -1.51
CA MET A 107 -11.01 14.17 -2.14
C MET A 107 -11.05 12.82 -2.88
N LEU A 108 -11.86 11.85 -2.42
CA LEU A 108 -12.11 10.61 -3.17
C LEU A 108 -12.78 10.87 -4.52
N ARG A 109 -13.76 11.78 -4.58
CA ARG A 109 -14.40 12.17 -5.84
C ARG A 109 -13.40 12.81 -6.81
N VAL A 110 -12.52 13.68 -6.30
CA VAL A 110 -11.43 14.30 -7.08
C VAL A 110 -10.47 13.23 -7.62
N ALA A 111 -10.04 12.31 -6.76
CA ALA A 111 -9.17 11.20 -7.14
C ALA A 111 -9.81 10.29 -8.21
N LEU A 112 -11.11 10.01 -8.13
CA LEU A 112 -11.85 9.24 -9.13
C LEU A 112 -11.85 9.94 -10.50
N VAL A 113 -12.13 11.24 -10.52
CA VAL A 113 -12.15 12.02 -11.77
C VAL A 113 -10.76 12.07 -12.39
N ILE A 114 -9.71 12.29 -11.60
CA ILE A 114 -8.33 12.29 -12.08
C ILE A 114 -7.94 10.90 -12.62
N SER A 115 -8.29 9.82 -11.92
CA SER A 115 -8.03 8.46 -12.40
C SER A 115 -8.74 8.20 -13.73
N ALA A 116 -10.03 8.54 -13.82
CA ALA A 116 -10.82 8.37 -15.03
C ALA A 116 -10.28 9.17 -16.22
N MET A 117 -9.81 10.41 -16.00
CA MET A 117 -9.14 11.19 -17.04
C MET A 117 -7.86 10.51 -17.53
N GLY A 118 -7.04 9.98 -16.62
CA GLY A 118 -5.84 9.22 -16.97
C GLY A 118 -6.16 7.96 -17.80
N SER A 119 -7.21 7.22 -17.42
CA SER A 119 -7.76 6.10 -18.21
C SER A 119 -8.15 6.52 -19.63
N LEU A 120 -8.87 7.63 -19.79
CA LEU A 120 -9.30 8.13 -21.10
C LEU A 120 -8.12 8.55 -21.98
N ILE A 121 -7.08 9.16 -21.39
CA ILE A 121 -5.86 9.52 -22.11
C ILE A 121 -5.14 8.26 -22.60
N CYS A 122 -5.05 7.22 -21.77
CA CYS A 122 -4.43 5.95 -22.17
C CYS A 122 -5.25 5.25 -23.28
N ALA A 123 -6.58 5.25 -23.17
CA ALA A 123 -7.48 4.62 -24.14
C ALA A 123 -7.49 5.32 -25.51
N SER A 124 -7.10 6.59 -25.57
CA SER A 124 -7.01 7.39 -26.80
C SER A 124 -5.57 7.60 -27.27
N ALA A 125 -4.62 6.85 -26.71
CA ALA A 125 -3.21 7.06 -26.96
C ALA A 125 -2.77 6.54 -28.33
N THR A 126 -2.00 7.35 -29.06
CA THR A 126 -1.40 6.96 -30.34
C THR A 126 0.06 6.50 -30.22
N GLY A 127 0.63 6.57 -29.02
CA GLY A 127 2.03 6.23 -28.78
C GLY A 127 2.34 6.05 -27.30
N LEU A 128 3.50 5.45 -27.02
CA LEU A 128 3.88 5.05 -25.66
C LEU A 128 4.01 6.24 -24.70
N GLU A 129 4.54 7.38 -25.17
CA GLU A 129 4.68 8.58 -24.34
C GLU A 129 3.34 9.09 -23.81
N GLN A 130 2.30 9.08 -24.65
CA GLN A 130 0.95 9.48 -24.25
C GLN A 130 0.35 8.51 -23.24
N ILE A 131 0.61 7.20 -23.39
CA ILE A 131 0.24 6.18 -22.38
C ILE A 131 0.94 6.48 -21.06
N ILE A 132 2.25 6.78 -21.08
CA ILE A 132 3.02 7.11 -19.88
C ILE A 132 2.42 8.35 -19.17
N VAL A 133 2.11 9.42 -19.91
CA VAL A 133 1.45 10.61 -19.37
C VAL A 133 0.08 10.26 -18.77
N GLY A 134 -0.73 9.47 -19.47
CA GLY A 134 -2.01 8.98 -18.98
C GLY A 134 -1.86 8.17 -17.69
N ARG A 135 -0.83 7.33 -17.57
CA ARG A 135 -0.52 6.54 -16.38
C ARG A 135 -0.03 7.38 -15.22
N VAL A 136 0.72 8.47 -15.47
CA VAL A 136 1.05 9.46 -14.42
C VAL A 136 -0.22 10.08 -13.88
N ILE A 137 -1.11 10.57 -14.74
CA ILE A 137 -2.38 11.19 -14.33
C ILE A 137 -3.25 10.17 -13.59
N GLN A 138 -3.35 8.95 -14.11
CA GLN A 138 -4.13 7.89 -13.50
C GLN A 138 -3.59 7.51 -12.12
N GLY A 139 -2.28 7.36 -11.98
CA GLY A 139 -1.65 7.03 -10.69
C GLY A 139 -1.78 8.16 -9.67
N LEU A 140 -1.74 9.43 -10.10
CA LEU A 140 -2.09 10.56 -9.22
C LEU A 140 -3.50 10.38 -8.62
N GLY A 141 -4.47 9.88 -9.39
CA GLY A 141 -5.79 9.50 -8.87
C GLY A 141 -5.74 8.24 -7.98
N GLY A 142 -5.14 7.16 -8.47
CA GLY A 142 -5.08 5.85 -7.82
C GLY A 142 -4.46 5.85 -6.43
N GLY A 143 -3.39 6.64 -6.22
CA GLY A 143 -2.79 6.82 -4.89
C GLY A 143 -3.76 7.43 -3.87
N GLY A 144 -4.56 8.40 -4.31
CA GLY A 144 -5.62 9.00 -3.51
C GLY A 144 -6.76 8.03 -3.20
N LEU A 145 -7.18 7.23 -4.18
CA LEU A 145 -8.21 6.21 -4.01
C LEU A 145 -7.80 5.18 -2.92
N MET A 146 -6.57 4.67 -2.95
CA MET A 146 -6.10 3.75 -1.90
C MET A 146 -6.03 4.43 -0.52
N ALA A 147 -5.29 5.54 -0.41
CA ALA A 147 -5.03 6.18 0.87
C ALA A 147 -6.33 6.68 1.54
N LEU A 148 -7.20 7.32 0.78
CA LEU A 148 -8.45 7.85 1.31
C LEU A 148 -9.49 6.78 1.58
N SER A 149 -9.53 5.66 0.85
CA SER A 149 -10.40 4.54 1.22
C SER A 149 -10.02 3.96 2.58
N HIS A 150 -8.72 3.75 2.83
CA HIS A 150 -8.24 3.34 4.14
C HIS A 150 -8.52 4.37 5.22
N ALA A 151 -8.46 5.66 4.92
CA ALA A 151 -8.76 6.71 5.89
C ALA A 151 -10.27 6.86 6.15
N LEU A 152 -11.11 6.76 5.11
CA LEU A 152 -12.56 6.92 5.19
C LEU A 152 -13.19 5.84 6.06
N ILE A 153 -12.65 4.61 6.04
CA ILE A 153 -13.17 3.55 6.92
C ILE A 153 -13.06 3.91 8.40
N ALA A 154 -12.06 4.72 8.78
CA ALA A 154 -11.87 5.14 10.16
C ALA A 154 -12.97 6.11 10.62
N ASP A 155 -13.50 6.92 9.72
CA ASP A 155 -14.56 7.90 10.03
C ASP A 155 -15.93 7.23 10.22
N VAL A 156 -16.15 6.09 9.58
CA VAL A 156 -17.47 5.45 9.47
C VAL A 156 -17.58 4.13 10.24
N VAL A 157 -16.45 3.51 10.60
CA VAL A 157 -16.41 2.23 11.33
C VAL A 157 -15.73 2.39 12.69
N PRO A 158 -16.34 1.87 13.78
CA PRO A 158 -15.72 1.80 15.09
C PRO A 158 -14.35 1.10 15.07
N ALA A 159 -13.39 1.57 15.85
CA ALA A 159 -12.00 1.07 15.86
C ALA A 159 -11.86 -0.45 15.93
N ARG A 160 -12.68 -1.13 16.75
CA ARG A 160 -12.66 -2.59 16.89
C ARG A 160 -13.13 -3.34 15.65
N GLU A 161 -14.07 -2.76 14.90
CA GLU A 161 -14.58 -3.36 13.67
C GLU A 161 -13.71 -3.07 12.46
N ARG A 162 -12.87 -2.01 12.49
CA ARG A 162 -11.94 -1.68 11.39
C ARG A 162 -11.05 -2.87 11.00
N ALA A 163 -10.70 -3.72 11.97
CA ALA A 163 -9.93 -4.95 11.75
C ALA A 163 -10.64 -5.95 10.83
N ARG A 164 -11.95 -6.11 10.99
CA ARG A 164 -12.78 -6.93 10.10
C ARG A 164 -12.83 -6.35 8.69
N TYR A 165 -12.94 -5.02 8.56
CA TYR A 165 -12.97 -4.37 7.24
C TYR A 165 -11.64 -4.46 6.49
N GLN A 166 -10.51 -4.51 7.19
CA GLN A 166 -9.21 -4.81 6.56
C GLN A 166 -9.19 -6.21 5.91
N GLY A 167 -9.84 -7.20 6.53
CA GLY A 167 -10.03 -8.51 5.91
C GLY A 167 -10.80 -8.42 4.59
N TYR A 168 -11.82 -7.57 4.51
CA TYR A 168 -12.56 -7.35 3.27
C TYR A 168 -11.77 -6.57 2.21
N PHE A 169 -10.93 -5.63 2.61
CA PHE A 169 -9.99 -4.97 1.70
C PHE A 169 -8.99 -5.96 1.10
N SER A 170 -8.48 -6.89 1.90
CA SER A 170 -7.61 -7.95 1.40
C SER A 170 -8.35 -8.92 0.46
N ALA A 171 -9.60 -9.28 0.76
CA ALA A 171 -10.43 -10.06 -0.15
C ALA A 171 -10.68 -9.33 -1.48
N THR A 172 -10.91 -8.02 -1.44
CA THR A 172 -11.04 -7.18 -2.63
C THR A 172 -9.73 -7.14 -3.42
N GLY A 173 -8.59 -7.02 -2.73
CA GLY A 173 -7.25 -7.15 -3.31
C GLY A 173 -7.05 -8.46 -4.06
N MET A 174 -7.42 -9.57 -3.44
CA MET A 174 -7.34 -10.90 -4.05
C MET A 174 -8.24 -11.02 -5.28
N VAL A 175 -9.48 -10.50 -5.21
CA VAL A 175 -10.38 -10.49 -6.37
C VAL A 175 -9.80 -9.63 -7.49
N ALA A 176 -9.29 -8.43 -7.20
CA ALA A 176 -8.70 -7.55 -8.20
C ALA A 176 -7.40 -8.13 -8.81
N SER A 177 -6.57 -8.82 -8.02
CA SER A 177 -5.34 -9.43 -8.52
C SER A 177 -5.59 -10.64 -9.42
N THR A 178 -6.66 -11.40 -9.17
CA THR A 178 -7.01 -12.56 -10.00
C THR A 178 -7.88 -12.16 -11.19
N ALA A 179 -8.88 -11.31 -10.98
CA ALA A 179 -9.80 -10.89 -12.04
C ALA A 179 -9.14 -9.92 -13.02
N GLY A 180 -8.20 -9.08 -12.57
CA GLY A 180 -7.49 -8.11 -13.41
C GLY A 180 -6.85 -8.75 -14.64
N PRO A 181 -5.91 -9.69 -14.50
CA PRO A 181 -5.27 -10.36 -15.64
C PRO A 181 -6.26 -11.08 -16.56
N VAL A 182 -7.27 -11.76 -16.00
CA VAL A 182 -8.27 -12.51 -16.77
C VAL A 182 -9.14 -11.57 -17.61
N ILE A 183 -9.69 -10.53 -16.99
CA ILE A 183 -10.51 -9.52 -17.68
C ILE A 183 -9.65 -8.75 -18.68
N GLY A 184 -8.44 -8.36 -18.28
CA GLY A 184 -7.50 -7.62 -19.13
C GLY A 184 -7.12 -8.40 -20.38
N GLY A 185 -6.76 -9.68 -20.25
CA GLY A 185 -6.43 -10.53 -21.38
C GLY A 185 -7.61 -10.71 -22.33
N LEU A 186 -8.81 -10.99 -21.81
CA LEU A 186 -10.01 -11.15 -22.63
C LEU A 186 -10.35 -9.86 -23.41
N ILE A 187 -10.24 -8.71 -22.76
CA ILE A 187 -10.52 -7.41 -23.39
C ILE A 187 -9.46 -7.07 -24.43
N SER A 188 -8.17 -7.27 -24.11
CA SER A 188 -7.07 -7.03 -25.05
C SER A 188 -7.24 -7.84 -26.33
N HIS A 189 -7.63 -9.11 -26.21
CA HIS A 189 -7.89 -10.00 -27.36
C HIS A 189 -9.13 -9.67 -28.18
N THR A 190 -10.19 -9.13 -27.58
CA THR A 190 -11.50 -8.96 -28.26
C THR A 190 -11.76 -7.53 -28.75
N VAL A 191 -11.39 -6.54 -27.92
CA VAL A 191 -11.65 -5.11 -28.17
C VAL A 191 -10.36 -4.38 -28.56
N GLY A 192 -9.21 -4.89 -28.13
CA GLY A 192 -7.91 -4.21 -28.22
C GLY A 192 -7.40 -3.77 -26.85
N TRP A 193 -6.11 -3.44 -26.80
CA TRP A 193 -5.43 -3.04 -25.56
C TRP A 193 -5.98 -1.73 -24.98
N GLU A 194 -6.58 -0.87 -25.81
CA GLU A 194 -7.24 0.37 -25.40
C GLU A 194 -8.45 0.09 -24.49
N GLY A 195 -9.16 -1.02 -24.75
CA GLY A 195 -10.31 -1.46 -23.97
C GLY A 195 -9.96 -1.73 -22.51
N VAL A 196 -8.72 -2.10 -22.22
CA VAL A 196 -8.23 -2.35 -20.85
C VAL A 196 -8.27 -1.08 -20.01
N PHE A 197 -8.09 0.09 -20.62
CA PHE A 197 -8.18 1.38 -19.93
C PHE A 197 -9.63 1.89 -19.80
N LEU A 198 -10.54 1.45 -20.68
CA LEU A 198 -11.95 1.78 -20.63
C LEU A 198 -12.72 0.92 -19.62
N ALA A 199 -12.29 -0.33 -19.39
CA ALA A 199 -12.98 -1.29 -18.54
C ALA A 199 -13.22 -0.82 -17.08
N PRO A 200 -12.30 -0.07 -16.43
CA PRO A 200 -12.54 0.46 -15.08
C PRO A 200 -13.52 1.64 -15.04
N LEU A 201 -13.78 2.35 -16.16
CA LEU A 201 -14.58 3.57 -16.17
C LEU A 201 -16.03 3.39 -15.70
N PRO A 202 -16.79 2.36 -16.11
CA PRO A 202 -18.14 2.11 -15.58
C PRO A 202 -18.16 1.96 -14.06
N VAL A 203 -17.14 1.28 -13.50
CA VAL A 203 -17.00 1.10 -12.05
C VAL A 203 -16.63 2.43 -11.38
N ALA A 204 -15.82 3.28 -12.01
CA ALA A 204 -15.52 4.63 -11.54
C ALA A 204 -16.77 5.52 -11.48
N VAL A 205 -17.62 5.47 -12.51
CA VAL A 205 -18.91 6.19 -12.54
C VAL A 205 -19.83 5.70 -11.42
N LEU A 206 -19.97 4.38 -11.24
CA LEU A 206 -20.78 3.82 -10.16
C LEU A 206 -20.26 4.26 -8.78
N SER A 207 -18.94 4.18 -8.58
CA SER A 207 -18.29 4.61 -7.35
C SER A 207 -18.53 6.09 -7.05
N PHE A 208 -18.44 6.94 -8.08
CA PHE A 208 -18.72 8.37 -7.98
C PHE A 208 -20.18 8.64 -7.55
N ILE A 209 -21.15 7.99 -8.19
CA ILE A 209 -22.58 8.12 -7.84
C ILE A 209 -22.82 7.72 -6.38
N LEU A 210 -22.22 6.62 -5.92
CA LEU A 210 -22.37 6.15 -4.54
C LEU A 210 -21.76 7.14 -3.53
N LEU A 211 -20.59 7.71 -3.83
CA LEU A 211 -19.94 8.73 -3.00
C LEU A 211 -20.76 10.03 -2.91
N TYR A 212 -21.47 10.42 -3.97
CA TYR A 212 -22.33 11.60 -3.98
C TYR A 212 -23.53 11.50 -3.04
N ARG A 213 -24.01 10.27 -2.79
CA ARG A 213 -25.18 10.03 -1.92
C ARG A 213 -24.86 10.12 -0.43
N LEU A 214 -23.59 10.24 -0.07
CA LEU A 214 -23.16 10.35 1.32
C LEU A 214 -23.05 11.82 1.76
N PRO A 215 -23.58 12.18 2.96
CA PRO A 215 -23.40 13.52 3.51
C PRO A 215 -21.90 13.82 3.73
N GLU A 216 -21.45 15.07 3.71
CA GLU A 216 -20.03 15.35 3.96
C GLU A 216 -19.66 15.10 5.43
N SER A 217 -18.43 14.61 5.68
CA SER A 217 -17.91 14.46 7.05
C SER A 217 -17.52 15.82 7.63
N ALA A 218 -17.50 15.93 8.95
CA ALA A 218 -17.04 17.12 9.65
C ALA A 218 -15.59 17.45 9.25
N ARG A 219 -15.34 18.72 8.96
CA ARG A 219 -14.02 19.23 8.51
C ARG A 219 -13.19 19.65 9.72
N ALA A 220 -11.87 19.50 9.63
CA ALA A 220 -10.98 20.16 10.59
C ALA A 220 -11.19 21.68 10.52
N PRO A 221 -11.33 22.40 11.65
CA PRO A 221 -11.45 23.84 11.66
C PRO A 221 -10.15 24.51 11.20
N GLY A 222 -10.20 25.37 10.18
CA GLY A 222 -9.07 26.22 9.76
C GLY A 222 -8.97 26.44 8.25
N LYS A 223 -8.00 27.27 7.83
CA LYS A 223 -7.69 27.54 6.41
C LYS A 223 -6.59 26.59 5.95
N TYR A 224 -6.93 25.64 5.07
CA TYR A 224 -5.93 24.80 4.41
C TYR A 224 -5.12 25.62 3.40
N ARG A 225 -3.78 25.48 3.43
CA ARG A 225 -2.87 26.01 2.42
C ARG A 225 -2.18 24.84 1.75
N PHE A 226 -2.31 24.78 0.42
CA PHE A 226 -1.66 23.75 -0.37
C PHE A 226 -0.14 23.96 -0.36
N ASP A 227 0.59 22.93 0.07
CA ASP A 227 2.03 22.96 0.17
C ASP A 227 2.69 22.43 -1.11
N LEU A 228 2.79 23.33 -2.11
CA LEU A 228 3.39 23.00 -3.40
C LEU A 228 4.88 22.67 -3.27
N VAL A 229 5.61 23.34 -2.37
CA VAL A 229 7.04 23.11 -2.17
C VAL A 229 7.26 21.73 -1.56
N GLY A 230 6.48 21.35 -0.54
CA GLY A 230 6.50 20.01 0.04
C GLY A 230 6.19 18.92 -0.99
N LEU A 231 5.18 19.13 -1.85
CA LEU A 231 4.87 18.22 -2.95
C LEU A 231 6.03 18.08 -3.93
N LEU A 232 6.65 19.18 -4.38
CA LEU A 232 7.75 19.13 -5.34
C LEU A 232 8.98 18.43 -4.76
N LEU A 233 9.30 18.68 -3.49
CA LEU A 233 10.39 18.01 -2.78
C LEU A 233 10.10 16.52 -2.57
N LEU A 234 8.84 16.16 -2.28
CA LEU A 234 8.41 14.77 -2.20
C LEU A 234 8.51 14.07 -3.55
N ALA A 235 8.05 14.70 -4.62
CA ALA A 235 8.17 14.17 -5.98
C ALA A 235 9.63 14.00 -6.39
N GLY A 236 10.47 15.01 -6.10
CA GLY A 236 11.92 14.97 -6.30
C GLY A 236 12.65 13.97 -5.39
N THR A 237 11.99 13.44 -4.36
CA THR A 237 12.51 12.33 -3.55
C THR A 237 12.09 10.99 -4.14
N VAL A 238 10.78 10.80 -4.33
CA VAL A 238 10.18 9.50 -4.63
C VAL A 238 10.44 9.09 -6.07
N ALA A 239 10.25 9.97 -7.05
CA ALA A 239 10.43 9.62 -8.45
C ALA A 239 11.86 9.17 -8.78
N PRO A 240 12.92 9.96 -8.48
CA PRO A 240 14.28 9.51 -8.77
C PRO A 240 14.71 8.32 -7.90
N LEU A 241 14.21 8.19 -6.67
CA LEU A 241 14.49 7.00 -5.87
C LEU A 241 13.95 5.73 -6.53
N LEU A 242 12.67 5.74 -6.91
CA LEU A 242 12.02 4.58 -7.52
C LEU A 242 12.64 4.22 -8.88
N VAL A 243 12.95 5.22 -9.72
CA VAL A 243 13.64 5.00 -11.01
C VAL A 243 15.07 4.53 -10.81
N GLY A 244 15.80 5.10 -9.85
CA GLY A 244 17.16 4.68 -9.54
C GLY A 244 17.22 3.24 -9.03
N LEU A 245 16.26 2.84 -8.20
CA LEU A 245 16.12 1.46 -7.71
C LEU A 245 15.75 0.49 -8.84
N ASP A 246 14.84 0.87 -9.74
CA ASP A 246 14.51 0.09 -10.93
C ASP A 246 15.74 -0.13 -11.82
N PHE A 247 16.53 0.92 -12.06
CA PHE A 247 17.76 0.81 -12.85
C PHE A 247 18.80 -0.08 -12.16
N LEU A 248 18.93 -0.01 -10.84
CA LEU A 248 19.82 -0.89 -10.08
C LEU A 248 19.39 -2.37 -10.14
N ALA A 249 18.09 -2.64 -10.25
CA ALA A 249 17.56 -4.00 -10.34
C ALA A 249 17.82 -4.66 -11.70
N GLY A 250 17.96 -3.85 -12.76
CA GLY A 250 18.07 -4.32 -14.15
C GLY A 250 19.45 -4.07 -14.80
N GLU A 251 19.46 -4.11 -16.13
CA GLU A 251 20.69 -3.95 -16.93
C GLU A 251 21.23 -2.51 -16.96
N ARG A 252 20.38 -1.53 -16.62
CA ARG A 252 20.73 -0.10 -16.58
C ARG A 252 21.47 0.30 -15.28
N ALA A 253 21.91 -0.68 -14.50
CA ALA A 253 22.65 -0.45 -13.26
C ALA A 253 23.98 0.26 -13.58
N GLY A 254 24.20 1.43 -12.97
CA GLY A 254 25.39 2.23 -13.23
C GLY A 254 25.29 3.64 -12.65
N MET A 255 26.12 4.55 -13.17
CA MET A 255 26.24 5.93 -12.66
C MET A 255 24.91 6.71 -12.70
N ALA A 256 24.07 6.47 -13.72
CA ALA A 256 22.75 7.11 -13.80
C ALA A 256 21.86 6.72 -12.62
N ALA A 257 21.84 5.43 -12.26
CA ALA A 257 21.06 4.93 -11.13
C ALA A 257 21.55 5.52 -9.79
N ILE A 258 22.87 5.58 -9.60
CA ILE A 258 23.50 6.20 -8.42
C ILE A 258 23.17 7.70 -8.37
N GLY A 259 23.27 8.40 -9.49
CA GLY A 259 22.93 9.82 -9.60
C GLY A 259 21.48 10.10 -9.19
N LEU A 260 20.53 9.28 -9.64
CA LEU A 260 19.13 9.38 -9.25
C LEU A 260 18.92 9.13 -7.75
N VAL A 261 19.57 8.12 -7.18
CA VAL A 261 19.52 7.87 -5.73
C VAL A 261 20.11 9.04 -4.94
N LEU A 262 21.20 9.64 -5.40
CA LEU A 262 21.80 10.83 -4.78
C LEU A 262 20.85 12.03 -4.82
N VAL A 263 20.21 12.30 -5.97
CA VAL A 263 19.17 13.34 -6.10
C VAL A 263 18.05 13.09 -5.09
N ALA A 264 17.57 11.84 -4.99
CA ALA A 264 16.54 11.49 -4.03
C ALA A 264 16.96 11.76 -2.58
N ILE A 265 18.20 11.44 -2.20
CA ILE A 265 18.73 11.70 -0.85
C ILE A 265 18.78 13.21 -0.56
N VAL A 266 19.25 14.00 -1.53
CA VAL A 266 19.30 15.47 -1.39
C VAL A 266 17.90 16.06 -1.25
N CYS A 267 16.95 15.64 -2.09
CA CYS A 267 15.56 16.07 -2.00
C CYS A 267 14.89 15.61 -0.70
N ALA A 268 15.17 14.39 -0.22
CA ALA A 268 14.64 13.88 1.04
C ALA A 268 15.13 14.71 2.23
N PHE A 269 16.42 15.08 2.23
CA PHE A 269 17.00 15.93 3.28
C PHE A 269 16.38 17.33 3.25
N ALA A 270 16.21 17.92 2.07
CA ALA A 270 15.54 19.20 1.89
C ALA A 270 14.08 19.15 2.35
N LEU A 271 13.34 18.09 1.96
CA LEU A 271 11.97 17.84 2.40
C LEU A 271 11.88 17.79 3.92
N PHE A 272 12.74 17.01 4.57
CA PHE A 272 12.74 16.88 6.03
C PHE A 272 13.03 18.20 6.75
N ARG A 273 13.91 19.06 6.21
CA ARG A 273 14.18 20.40 6.77
C ARG A 273 12.99 21.35 6.60
N TYR A 274 12.37 21.31 5.43
CA TYR A 274 11.22 22.15 5.08
C TYR A 274 9.98 21.78 5.89
N GLU A 275 9.64 20.49 5.96
CA GLU A 275 8.45 19.95 6.64
C GLU A 275 8.45 20.18 8.16
N LYS A 276 9.61 20.44 8.78
CA LYS A 276 9.70 20.83 10.20
C LYS A 276 9.04 22.19 10.49
N HIS A 277 8.94 23.06 9.50
CA HIS A 277 8.44 24.42 9.65
C HIS A 277 7.16 24.67 8.82
N ALA A 278 6.72 23.69 8.03
CA ALA A 278 5.53 23.79 7.20
C ALA A 278 4.25 23.85 8.05
N GLN A 279 3.31 24.73 7.67
CA GLN A 279 2.04 24.88 8.38
C GLN A 279 1.07 23.73 8.13
N ALA A 280 1.12 23.12 6.94
CA ALA A 280 0.26 22.03 6.51
C ALA A 280 1.10 20.94 5.80
N PRO A 281 1.90 20.18 6.57
CA PRO A 281 2.89 19.27 6.00
C PRO A 281 2.24 18.18 5.15
N VAL A 282 2.81 17.90 3.97
CA VAL A 282 2.40 16.78 3.10
C VAL A 282 2.87 15.48 3.72
N PHE A 283 4.10 15.48 4.22
CA PHE A 283 4.68 14.42 5.02
C PHE A 283 4.92 14.93 6.44
N SER A 284 3.98 14.67 7.37
CA SER A 284 4.10 15.15 8.75
C SER A 284 5.25 14.47 9.51
N PRO A 285 6.36 15.17 9.83
CA PRO A 285 7.46 14.58 10.60
C PRO A 285 7.03 14.30 12.04
N ALA A 286 6.04 15.05 12.55
CA ALA A 286 5.45 14.84 13.86
C ALA A 286 4.72 13.50 13.98
N LEU A 287 4.09 13.00 12.90
CA LEU A 287 3.51 11.66 12.87
C LEU A 287 4.60 10.60 12.93
N ILE A 288 5.66 10.74 12.15
CA ILE A 288 6.79 9.79 12.15
C ILE A 288 7.55 9.81 13.49
N ALA A 289 7.53 10.91 14.22
CA ALA A 289 8.10 10.95 15.57
C ALA A 289 7.34 10.05 16.57
N ASP A 290 6.07 9.71 16.30
CA ASP A 290 5.33 8.76 17.13
C ASP A 290 5.91 7.33 16.99
N PRO A 291 6.30 6.68 18.10
CA PRO A 291 6.93 5.37 18.07
C PRO A 291 6.08 4.25 17.46
N THR A 292 4.75 4.39 17.44
CA THR A 292 3.86 3.43 16.79
C THR A 292 3.81 3.68 15.29
N VAL A 293 3.71 4.93 14.86
CA VAL A 293 3.55 5.28 13.44
C VAL A 293 4.79 4.93 12.64
N TRP A 294 6.01 5.26 13.09
CA TRP A 294 7.22 4.91 12.32
C TRP A 294 7.42 3.39 12.24
N ARG A 295 7.10 2.64 13.31
CA ARG A 295 7.15 1.17 13.29
C ARG A 295 6.13 0.61 12.31
N CYS A 296 4.93 1.18 12.24
CA CYS A 296 3.93 0.83 11.24
C CYS A 296 4.44 1.10 9.82
N CYS A 297 5.07 2.26 9.57
CA CYS A 297 5.69 2.58 8.30
C CYS A 297 6.82 1.60 7.94
N ALA A 298 7.69 1.27 8.89
CA ALA A 298 8.77 0.28 8.71
C ALA A 298 8.22 -1.12 8.40
N MET A 299 7.19 -1.57 9.12
CA MET A 299 6.49 -2.83 8.82
C MET A 299 5.82 -2.79 7.43
N ALA A 300 5.24 -1.66 7.04
CA ALA A 300 4.63 -1.48 5.73
C ALA A 300 5.66 -1.58 4.60
N MET A 301 6.82 -0.93 4.80
CA MET A 301 7.97 -1.00 3.91
C MET A 301 8.50 -2.43 3.80
N CYS A 302 8.72 -3.12 4.93
CA CYS A 302 9.17 -4.52 4.92
C CYS A 302 8.16 -5.44 4.22
N HIS A 303 6.86 -5.28 4.48
CA HIS A 303 5.83 -6.06 3.81
C HIS A 303 5.77 -5.78 2.31
N GLY A 304 5.87 -4.51 1.88
CA GLY A 304 5.93 -4.13 0.48
C GLY A 304 7.15 -4.73 -0.23
N ALA A 305 8.33 -4.63 0.40
CA ALA A 305 9.57 -5.22 -0.07
C ALA A 305 9.44 -6.73 -0.27
N THR A 306 8.94 -7.43 0.74
CA THR A 306 8.77 -8.88 0.67
C THR A 306 7.78 -9.30 -0.40
N LEU A 307 6.61 -8.66 -0.42
CA LEU A 307 5.52 -9.06 -1.28
C LEU A 307 5.85 -8.86 -2.76
N VAL A 308 6.32 -7.66 -3.13
CA VAL A 308 6.54 -7.32 -4.54
C VAL A 308 7.79 -8.00 -5.08
N ALA A 309 8.89 -8.05 -4.30
CA ALA A 309 10.08 -8.78 -4.73
C ALA A 309 9.76 -10.27 -4.93
N PHE A 310 9.02 -10.89 -3.99
CA PHE A 310 8.64 -12.29 -4.13
C PHE A 310 7.80 -12.55 -5.38
N LEU A 311 6.73 -11.78 -5.58
CA LEU A 311 5.86 -11.95 -6.76
C LEU A 311 6.56 -11.65 -8.09
N THR A 312 7.59 -10.82 -8.07
CA THR A 312 8.40 -10.52 -9.26
C THR A 312 9.31 -11.70 -9.64
N PHE A 313 10.01 -12.28 -8.67
CA PHE A 313 11.03 -13.31 -8.94
C PHE A 313 10.48 -14.75 -8.84
N LEU A 314 9.32 -14.97 -8.22
CA LEU A 314 8.75 -16.30 -8.04
C LEU A 314 8.40 -17.01 -9.37
N PRO A 315 7.70 -16.38 -10.34
CA PRO A 315 7.42 -17.05 -11.61
C PRO A 315 8.70 -17.48 -12.33
N LEU A 316 9.74 -16.66 -12.25
CA LEU A 316 11.04 -16.95 -12.82
C LEU A 316 11.73 -18.12 -12.13
N HIS A 317 11.65 -18.21 -10.81
CA HIS A 317 12.11 -19.37 -10.04
C HIS A 317 11.40 -20.65 -10.45
N LEU A 318 10.06 -20.63 -10.56
CA LEU A 318 9.27 -21.80 -10.93
C LEU A 318 9.58 -22.30 -12.35
N ARG A 319 9.82 -21.38 -13.29
CA ARG A 319 10.20 -21.75 -14.66
C ARG A 319 11.63 -22.27 -14.73
N LEU A 320 12.60 -21.56 -14.13
CA LEU A 320 14.03 -21.88 -14.29
C LEU A 320 14.53 -23.01 -13.37
N VAL A 321 13.96 -23.16 -12.17
CA VAL A 321 14.38 -24.19 -11.20
C VAL A 321 13.50 -25.44 -11.27
N HIS A 322 12.19 -25.27 -11.45
CA HIS A 322 11.23 -26.38 -11.47
C HIS A 322 10.80 -26.81 -12.88
N GLY A 323 11.17 -26.06 -13.92
CA GLY A 323 10.81 -26.39 -15.30
C GLY A 323 9.31 -26.28 -15.59
N TYR A 324 8.56 -25.53 -14.78
CA TYR A 324 7.13 -25.35 -15.00
C TYR A 324 6.88 -24.45 -16.21
N ASP A 325 5.84 -24.76 -16.97
CA ASP A 325 5.35 -23.89 -18.03
C ASP A 325 4.67 -22.64 -17.43
N SER A 326 4.41 -21.64 -18.28
CA SER A 326 3.80 -20.37 -17.88
C SER A 326 2.47 -20.54 -17.14
N VAL A 327 1.66 -21.52 -17.56
CA VAL A 327 0.34 -21.78 -16.95
C VAL A 327 0.50 -22.35 -15.55
N THR A 328 1.32 -23.39 -15.38
CA THR A 328 1.53 -24.01 -14.07
C THR A 328 2.23 -23.05 -13.09
N ALA A 329 3.19 -22.26 -13.56
CA ALA A 329 3.83 -21.23 -12.74
C ALA A 329 2.81 -20.17 -12.26
N GLY A 330 1.87 -19.76 -13.13
CA GLY A 330 0.77 -18.87 -12.76
C GLY A 330 -0.19 -19.50 -11.73
N LEU A 331 -0.55 -20.77 -11.90
CA LEU A 331 -1.42 -21.49 -10.96
C LEU A 331 -0.78 -21.62 -9.57
N MET A 332 0.54 -21.74 -9.48
CA MET A 332 1.27 -21.77 -8.21
C MET A 332 1.23 -20.43 -7.43
N LEU A 333 0.79 -19.33 -8.06
CA LEU A 333 0.54 -18.05 -7.36
C LEU A 333 -0.82 -18.03 -6.64
N VAL A 334 -1.74 -18.94 -6.99
CA VAL A 334 -3.08 -19.00 -6.40
C VAL A 334 -3.04 -19.33 -4.90
N PRO A 335 -2.31 -20.37 -4.43
CA PRO A 335 -2.16 -20.63 -2.99
C PRO A 335 -1.60 -19.43 -2.23
N PHE A 336 -0.64 -18.71 -2.83
CA PHE A 336 -0.06 -17.51 -2.24
C PHE A 336 -1.09 -16.38 -2.11
N SER A 337 -1.88 -16.14 -3.15
CA SER A 337 -2.94 -15.12 -3.13
C SER A 337 -4.02 -15.42 -2.09
N ILE A 338 -4.47 -16.68 -2.03
CA ILE A 338 -5.43 -17.17 -1.03
C ILE A 338 -4.87 -16.99 0.39
N GLY A 339 -3.60 -17.35 0.59
CA GLY A 339 -2.96 -17.25 1.90
C GLY A 339 -2.95 -15.81 2.43
N ILE A 340 -2.63 -14.81 1.62
CA ILE A 340 -2.64 -13.39 2.04
C ILE A 340 -4.04 -12.99 2.52
N GLY A 341 -5.07 -13.36 1.76
CA GLY A 341 -6.47 -13.12 2.12
C GLY A 341 -6.82 -13.78 3.46
N LEU A 342 -6.53 -15.08 3.62
CA LEU A 342 -6.79 -15.83 4.85
C LEU A 342 -6.06 -15.24 6.06
N GLY A 343 -4.78 -14.91 5.91
CA GLY A 343 -3.98 -14.29 6.96
C GLY A 343 -4.54 -12.94 7.42
N SER A 344 -4.98 -12.12 6.47
CA SER A 344 -5.57 -10.82 6.77
C SER A 344 -6.95 -10.94 7.42
N MET A 345 -7.81 -11.82 6.90
CA MET A 345 -9.15 -12.06 7.45
C MET A 345 -9.10 -12.64 8.86
N THR A 346 -8.26 -13.66 9.07
CA THR A 346 -8.08 -14.29 10.39
C THR A 346 -7.53 -13.31 11.40
N THR A 347 -6.50 -12.55 11.05
CA THR A 347 -5.92 -11.50 11.91
C THR A 347 -6.96 -10.42 12.22
N GLY A 348 -7.71 -9.96 11.22
CA GLY A 348 -8.79 -8.99 11.41
C GLY A 348 -9.85 -9.46 12.41
N LEU A 349 -10.29 -10.71 12.31
CA LEU A 349 -11.25 -11.33 13.22
C LEU A 349 -10.67 -11.51 14.63
N LEU A 350 -9.43 -11.98 14.73
CA LEU A 350 -8.74 -12.21 16.01
C LEU A 350 -8.48 -10.90 16.75
N ILE A 351 -8.10 -9.82 16.05
CA ILE A 351 -7.97 -8.48 16.64
C ILE A 351 -9.33 -7.99 17.13
N SER A 352 -10.39 -8.15 16.33
CA SER A 352 -11.75 -7.74 16.70
C SER A 352 -12.21 -8.44 18.00
N ARG A 353 -11.83 -9.71 18.20
CA ARG A 353 -12.19 -10.51 19.39
C ARG A 353 -11.28 -10.28 20.60
N THR A 354 -9.96 -10.25 20.39
CA THR A 354 -8.97 -10.24 21.49
C THR A 354 -8.48 -8.84 21.86
N GLY A 355 -8.63 -7.89 20.93
CA GLY A 355 -8.06 -6.55 20.98
C GLY A 355 -6.54 -6.51 20.77
N ARG A 356 -5.83 -7.65 20.67
CA ARG A 356 -4.36 -7.69 20.57
C ARG A 356 -3.93 -7.45 19.13
N THR A 357 -3.06 -6.47 18.89
CA THR A 357 -2.64 -6.07 17.53
C THR A 357 -1.25 -6.60 17.17
N ALA A 358 -0.27 -6.39 18.04
CA ALA A 358 1.15 -6.63 17.75
C ALA A 358 1.57 -8.12 17.67
N MET A 359 0.86 -9.00 18.38
CA MET A 359 1.25 -10.41 18.54
C MET A 359 1.19 -11.20 17.23
N PHE A 360 0.13 -10.98 16.43
CA PHE A 360 -0.11 -11.74 15.20
C PHE A 360 0.97 -11.53 14.13
N PRO A 361 1.34 -10.28 13.75
CA PRO A 361 2.41 -10.07 12.79
C PRO A 361 3.80 -10.45 13.33
N ALA A 362 4.06 -10.34 14.63
CA ALA A 362 5.34 -10.79 15.19
C ALA A 362 5.54 -12.30 15.02
N MET A 363 4.52 -13.10 15.36
CA MET A 363 4.56 -14.55 15.18
C MET A 363 4.52 -14.95 13.70
N GLY A 364 3.59 -14.38 12.94
CA GLY A 364 3.43 -14.67 11.52
C GLY A 364 4.71 -14.39 10.75
N LEU A 365 5.27 -13.18 10.87
CA LEU A 365 6.51 -12.84 10.16
C LEU A 365 7.71 -13.69 10.60
N SER A 366 7.79 -14.11 11.86
CA SER A 366 8.84 -15.06 12.30
C SER A 366 8.72 -16.41 11.60
N VAL A 367 7.50 -16.91 11.41
CA VAL A 367 7.25 -18.14 10.64
C VAL A 367 7.51 -17.92 9.15
N ALA A 368 7.18 -16.75 8.59
CA ALA A 368 7.48 -16.40 7.21
C ALA A 368 8.99 -16.39 6.93
N VAL A 369 9.82 -15.92 7.88
CA VAL A 369 11.29 -15.99 7.76
C VAL A 369 11.74 -17.44 7.58
N ILE A 370 11.27 -18.35 8.45
CA ILE A 370 11.59 -19.77 8.35
C ILE A 370 11.09 -20.33 7.00
N GLY A 371 9.90 -19.93 6.55
CA GLY A 371 9.35 -20.33 5.26
C GLY A 371 10.18 -19.86 4.07
N PHE A 372 10.67 -18.62 4.06
CA PHE A 372 11.55 -18.12 3.00
C PHE A 372 12.93 -18.77 3.01
N ILE A 373 13.50 -19.05 4.19
CA ILE A 373 14.74 -19.81 4.29
C ILE A 373 14.53 -21.26 3.83
N ALA A 374 13.39 -21.87 4.15
CA ALA A 374 13.04 -23.18 3.64
C ALA A 374 12.88 -23.14 2.11
N LEU A 375 12.21 -22.13 1.57
CA LEU A 375 12.09 -21.95 0.14
C LEU A 375 13.45 -21.74 -0.53
N ALA A 376 14.35 -20.98 0.08
CA ALA A 376 15.69 -20.72 -0.45
C ALA A 376 16.51 -22.00 -0.67
N TRP A 377 16.41 -22.98 0.23
CA TRP A 377 17.35 -24.11 0.26
C TRP A 377 16.70 -25.49 0.06
N LEU A 378 15.42 -25.65 0.39
CA LEU A 378 14.68 -26.89 0.22
C LEU A 378 13.82 -26.91 -1.05
N SER A 379 13.57 -25.76 -1.71
CA SER A 379 12.69 -25.71 -2.88
C SER A 379 12.99 -26.74 -3.97
N PRO A 380 14.27 -27.01 -4.36
CA PRO A 380 14.57 -28.00 -5.39
C PRO A 380 14.20 -29.45 -5.01
N MET A 381 13.95 -29.73 -3.73
CA MET A 381 13.59 -31.04 -3.20
C MET A 381 12.08 -31.22 -2.99
N LEU A 382 11.30 -30.14 -3.08
CA LEU A 382 9.87 -30.16 -2.83
C LEU A 382 9.10 -30.51 -4.10
N ASP A 383 8.09 -31.37 -3.98
CA ASP A 383 7.10 -31.55 -5.03
C ASP A 383 6.15 -30.35 -5.11
N SER A 384 5.33 -30.29 -6.16
CA SER A 384 4.42 -29.16 -6.40
C SER A 384 3.43 -28.92 -5.25
N ILE A 385 2.98 -29.99 -4.58
CA ILE A 385 2.01 -29.90 -3.48
C ILE A 385 2.67 -29.31 -2.24
N ALA A 386 3.86 -29.80 -1.85
CA ALA A 386 4.60 -29.25 -0.73
C ALA A 386 5.03 -27.80 -0.98
N LEU A 387 5.43 -27.48 -2.22
CA LEU A 387 5.79 -26.11 -2.60
C LEU A 387 4.59 -25.15 -2.53
N GLY A 388 3.42 -25.56 -3.05
CA GLY A 388 2.18 -24.80 -2.93
C GLY A 388 1.73 -24.63 -1.47
N GLY A 389 1.90 -25.66 -0.64
CA GLY A 389 1.66 -25.59 0.81
C GLY A 389 2.58 -24.60 1.52
N LEU A 390 3.86 -24.58 1.15
CA LEU A 390 4.83 -23.62 1.68
C LEU A 390 4.46 -22.18 1.29
N PHE A 391 4.07 -21.94 0.03
CA PHE A 391 3.58 -20.63 -0.41
C PHE A 391 2.34 -20.18 0.36
N LEU A 392 1.39 -21.07 0.59
CA LEU A 392 0.20 -20.79 1.39
C LEU A 392 0.57 -20.36 2.81
N VAL A 393 1.48 -21.08 3.48
CA VAL A 393 1.92 -20.77 4.85
C VAL A 393 2.62 -19.41 4.91
N ILE A 394 3.57 -19.15 4.02
CA ILE A 394 4.27 -17.86 3.91
C ILE A 394 3.27 -16.72 3.70
N ALA A 395 2.32 -16.92 2.79
CA ALA A 395 1.30 -15.93 2.45
C ALA A 395 0.34 -15.62 3.61
N VAL A 396 -0.14 -16.64 4.34
CA VAL A 396 -0.95 -16.46 5.56
C VAL A 396 -0.21 -15.60 6.57
N CYS A 397 1.08 -15.87 6.75
CA CYS A 397 1.93 -15.11 7.65
C CYS A 397 2.09 -13.64 7.21
N LEU A 398 2.34 -13.39 5.93
CA LEU A 398 2.44 -12.04 5.35
C LEU A 398 1.11 -11.26 5.41
N GLY A 399 -0.03 -11.96 5.28
CA GLY A 399 -1.37 -11.36 5.34
C GLY A 399 -1.71 -10.74 6.70
N THR A 400 -1.01 -11.12 7.76
CA THR A 400 -1.24 -10.60 9.12
C THR A 400 -0.81 -9.13 9.32
N VAL A 401 0.02 -8.58 8.42
CA VAL A 401 0.72 -7.32 8.65
C VAL A 401 -0.13 -6.08 8.37
N MET A 402 -0.70 -5.96 7.17
CA MET A 402 -1.31 -4.70 6.70
C MET A 402 -2.49 -4.25 7.56
N ALA A 403 -3.33 -5.19 8.02
CA ALA A 403 -4.45 -4.90 8.90
C ALA A 403 -3.96 -4.24 10.21
N VAL A 404 -2.90 -4.78 10.82
CA VAL A 404 -2.31 -4.25 12.05
C VAL A 404 -1.66 -2.89 11.82
N VAL A 405 -0.88 -2.76 10.75
CA VAL A 405 -0.20 -1.50 10.37
C VAL A 405 -1.20 -0.36 10.28
N LEU A 406 -2.24 -0.52 9.45
CA LEU A 406 -3.20 0.55 9.18
C LEU A 406 -3.98 0.93 10.44
N ILE A 407 -4.47 -0.05 11.19
CA ILE A 407 -5.27 0.23 12.40
C ILE A 407 -4.41 0.89 13.48
N SER A 408 -3.20 0.39 13.70
CA SER A 408 -2.31 0.93 14.73
C SER A 408 -1.85 2.34 14.38
N ALA A 409 -1.51 2.60 13.11
CA ALA A 409 -1.17 3.94 12.63
C ALA A 409 -2.36 4.91 12.75
N GLN A 410 -3.57 4.49 12.37
CA GLN A 410 -4.79 5.29 12.50
C GLN A 410 -5.08 5.65 13.96
N LEU A 411 -4.97 4.68 14.87
CA LEU A 411 -5.20 4.90 16.31
C LEU A 411 -4.16 5.82 16.93
N ALA A 412 -2.88 5.67 16.57
CA ALA A 412 -1.80 6.52 17.07
C ALA A 412 -1.88 7.96 16.55
N SER A 413 -2.34 8.15 15.30
CA SER A 413 -2.39 9.46 14.65
C SER A 413 -3.45 10.42 15.21
N GLY A 414 -4.51 9.86 15.81
CA GLY A 414 -5.72 10.58 16.20
C GLY A 414 -6.67 10.83 15.02
N PRO A 415 -7.95 11.18 15.29
CA PRO A 415 -8.99 11.31 14.27
C PRO A 415 -8.72 12.41 13.23
N GLU A 416 -7.93 13.41 13.58
CA GLU A 416 -7.61 14.56 12.72
C GLU A 416 -6.52 14.28 11.69
N ARG A 417 -5.75 13.19 11.84
CA ARG A 417 -4.56 12.90 11.01
C ARG A 417 -4.56 11.49 10.43
N VAL A 418 -5.73 10.86 10.39
CA VAL A 418 -5.91 9.48 9.89
C VAL A 418 -5.53 9.38 8.42
N GLY A 419 -5.92 10.37 7.60
CA GLY A 419 -5.56 10.44 6.19
C GLY A 419 -4.05 10.54 6.00
N ALA A 420 -3.41 11.47 6.70
CA ALA A 420 -1.96 11.63 6.65
C ALA A 420 -1.21 10.35 7.06
N ALA A 421 -1.65 9.66 8.12
CA ALA A 421 -1.05 8.39 8.54
C ALA A 421 -1.24 7.26 7.51
N ALA A 422 -2.43 7.14 6.91
CA ALA A 422 -2.69 6.17 5.85
C ALA A 422 -1.82 6.44 4.61
N GLY A 423 -1.67 7.71 4.22
CA GLY A 423 -0.80 8.12 3.13
C GLY A 423 0.69 7.82 3.38
N GLN A 424 1.18 8.05 4.60
CA GLN A 424 2.57 7.71 4.99
C GLN A 424 2.84 6.21 4.99
N VAL A 425 1.89 5.41 5.48
CA VAL A 425 1.95 3.93 5.41
C VAL A 425 2.00 3.47 3.95
N GLN A 426 1.15 4.02 3.09
CA GLN A 426 1.11 3.67 1.67
C GLN A 426 2.40 4.05 0.95
N LEU A 427 2.93 5.26 1.18
CA LEU A 427 4.22 5.68 0.64
C LEU A 427 5.33 4.72 1.07
N SER A 428 5.38 4.37 2.36
CA SER A 428 6.39 3.47 2.92
C SER A 428 6.30 2.07 2.30
N ARG A 429 5.09 1.55 2.08
CA ARG A 429 4.86 0.30 1.37
C ARG A 429 5.39 0.35 -0.08
N SER A 430 5.14 1.42 -0.82
CA SER A 430 5.62 1.59 -2.20
C SER A 430 7.15 1.71 -2.27
N LEU A 431 7.76 2.49 -1.38
CA LEU A 431 9.23 2.57 -1.27
C LEU A 431 9.84 1.21 -0.94
N GLY A 432 9.21 0.46 -0.03
CA GLY A 432 9.59 -0.90 0.30
C GLY A 432 9.55 -1.83 -0.91
N ALA A 433 8.44 -1.82 -1.67
CA ALA A 433 8.28 -2.64 -2.86
C ALA A 433 9.42 -2.46 -3.88
N ALA A 434 9.79 -1.22 -4.17
CA ALA A 434 10.90 -0.93 -5.09
C ALA A 434 12.25 -1.32 -4.49
N LEU A 435 12.51 -1.00 -3.22
CA LEU A 435 13.77 -1.34 -2.56
C LEU A 435 13.96 -2.86 -2.48
N GLY A 436 12.93 -3.61 -2.08
CA GLY A 436 12.98 -5.06 -1.99
C GLY A 436 13.26 -5.70 -3.34
N THR A 437 12.57 -5.24 -4.39
CA THR A 437 12.78 -5.75 -5.75
C THR A 437 14.19 -5.45 -6.24
N ALA A 438 14.71 -4.25 -5.98
CA ALA A 438 16.07 -3.88 -6.34
C ALA A 438 17.14 -4.69 -5.59
N VAL A 439 16.98 -4.88 -4.27
CA VAL A 439 17.92 -5.67 -3.46
C VAL A 439 17.93 -7.14 -3.89
N VAL A 440 16.77 -7.76 -4.03
CA VAL A 440 16.66 -9.17 -4.43
C VAL A 440 17.15 -9.37 -5.86
N GLY A 441 16.80 -8.47 -6.78
CA GLY A 441 17.28 -8.48 -8.15
C GLY A 441 18.80 -8.33 -8.24
N ALA A 442 19.38 -7.40 -7.47
CA ALA A 442 20.82 -7.19 -7.41
C ALA A 442 21.55 -8.42 -6.84
N VAL A 443 21.02 -9.06 -5.79
CA VAL A 443 21.57 -10.30 -5.21
C VAL A 443 21.51 -11.44 -6.23
N LEU A 444 20.37 -11.62 -6.90
CA LEU A 444 20.20 -12.64 -7.94
C LEU A 444 21.18 -12.43 -9.10
N MET A 445 21.26 -11.20 -9.63
CA MET A 445 22.18 -10.85 -10.71
C MET A 445 23.64 -11.02 -10.31
N ALA A 446 24.02 -10.62 -9.10
CA ALA A 446 25.39 -10.79 -8.60
C ALA A 446 25.76 -12.28 -8.48
N ALA A 447 24.86 -13.10 -7.94
CA ALA A 447 25.07 -14.54 -7.82
C ALA A 447 25.22 -15.22 -9.19
N LEU A 448 24.38 -14.86 -10.16
CA LEU A 448 24.45 -15.40 -11.52
C LEU A 448 25.73 -14.99 -12.26
N ARG A 449 26.18 -13.74 -12.10
CA ARG A 449 27.44 -13.25 -12.69
C ARG A 449 28.67 -13.96 -12.12
N HIS A 450 28.66 -14.28 -10.83
CA HIS A 450 29.77 -15.03 -10.20
C HIS A 450 29.80 -16.51 -10.60
N GLY A 451 28.66 -17.08 -11.01
CA GLY A 451 28.56 -18.47 -11.42
C GLY A 451 28.74 -18.73 -12.93
N GLY A 452 29.22 -17.76 -13.72
CA GLY A 452 29.49 -17.90 -15.17
C GLY A 452 28.35 -17.37 -16.06
N ASP A 453 28.03 -18.07 -17.15
CA ASP A 453 27.05 -17.65 -18.18
C ASP A 453 25.58 -17.59 -17.69
N GLY A 454 25.31 -17.83 -16.40
CA GLY A 454 23.96 -17.79 -15.82
C GLY A 454 23.24 -16.44 -15.97
N ALA A 455 24.00 -15.34 -16.10
CA ALA A 455 23.43 -14.03 -16.39
C ALA A 455 22.84 -13.96 -17.81
N GLY A 456 23.49 -14.59 -18.80
CA GLY A 456 22.97 -14.70 -20.16
C GLY A 456 21.69 -15.53 -20.21
N THR A 457 21.62 -16.60 -19.42
CA THR A 457 20.42 -17.46 -19.29
C THR A 457 19.22 -16.69 -18.73
N LEU A 458 19.44 -15.86 -17.70
CA LEU A 458 18.38 -15.01 -17.12
C LEU A 458 17.91 -13.95 -18.12
N VAL A 459 18.86 -13.30 -18.81
CA VAL A 459 18.56 -12.28 -19.82
C VAL A 459 17.78 -12.87 -21.00
N ASN A 460 18.17 -14.06 -21.48
CA ASN A 460 17.43 -14.76 -22.54
C ASN A 460 16.06 -15.21 -22.04
N ALA A 461 15.93 -15.70 -20.81
CA ALA A 461 14.64 -16.07 -20.22
C ALA A 461 13.70 -14.87 -20.06
N LEU A 462 14.23 -13.70 -19.70
CA LEU A 462 13.47 -12.45 -19.61
C LEU A 462 13.10 -11.88 -20.99
N ARG A 463 13.94 -12.11 -22.01
CA ARG A 463 13.78 -11.57 -23.38
C ARG A 463 12.87 -12.42 -24.27
N ASP A 464 12.99 -13.74 -24.22
CA ASP A 464 12.29 -14.66 -25.12
C ASP A 464 10.97 -15.18 -24.53
N GLY A 465 10.46 -14.55 -23.47
CA GLY A 465 9.23 -15.00 -22.83
C GLY A 465 9.33 -16.42 -22.26
N ALA A 466 10.53 -16.87 -21.88
CA ALA A 466 10.85 -18.16 -21.27
C ALA A 466 10.23 -19.42 -21.93
N ASP A 467 10.03 -19.41 -23.25
CA ASP A 467 9.86 -20.63 -24.05
C ASP A 467 11.21 -21.23 -24.50
N ALA A 468 12.32 -20.60 -24.08
CA ALA A 468 13.64 -21.13 -24.37
C ALA A 468 13.89 -22.39 -23.52
N ASP A 469 14.15 -23.50 -24.22
CA ASP A 469 14.69 -24.80 -23.78
C ASP A 469 15.99 -24.64 -22.94
N LEU A 470 15.88 -24.03 -21.77
CA LEU A 470 16.99 -23.63 -20.92
C LEU A 470 17.06 -24.51 -19.70
N ALA A 471 17.60 -25.71 -19.89
CA ALA A 471 18.80 -26.18 -19.19
C ALA A 471 18.96 -27.70 -19.35
N ARG A 472 19.66 -28.13 -20.41
CA ARG A 472 20.22 -29.50 -20.48
C ARG A 472 21.58 -29.63 -19.79
N ASP A 473 22.19 -28.53 -19.34
CA ASP A 473 23.46 -28.58 -18.61
C ASP A 473 23.27 -28.44 -17.10
N SER A 474 23.68 -29.47 -16.37
CA SER A 474 23.57 -29.59 -14.91
C SER A 474 24.33 -28.51 -14.13
N SER A 475 25.36 -27.92 -14.75
CA SER A 475 26.18 -26.85 -14.17
C SER A 475 25.39 -25.53 -14.04
N SER A 476 24.65 -25.17 -15.08
CA SER A 476 23.84 -23.95 -15.15
C SER A 476 22.66 -23.98 -14.19
N LEU A 477 22.02 -25.15 -14.03
CA LEU A 477 20.92 -25.32 -13.06
C LEU A 477 21.36 -25.07 -11.63
N ARG A 478 22.56 -25.54 -11.24
CA ARG A 478 23.08 -25.32 -9.88
C ARG A 478 23.36 -23.84 -9.62
N THR A 479 23.92 -23.13 -10.58
CA THR A 479 24.15 -21.67 -10.48
C THR A 479 22.84 -20.92 -10.31
N VAL A 480 21.82 -21.26 -11.10
CA VAL A 480 20.48 -20.66 -11.00
C VAL A 480 19.83 -20.97 -9.63
N GLN A 481 19.89 -22.22 -9.18
CA GLN A 481 19.38 -22.63 -7.86
C GLN A 481 20.06 -21.86 -6.72
N LEU A 482 21.38 -21.74 -6.75
CA LEU A 482 22.14 -20.95 -5.77
C LEU A 482 21.76 -19.46 -5.82
N GLY A 483 21.59 -18.91 -7.02
CA GLY A 483 21.15 -17.53 -7.22
C GLY A 483 19.80 -17.26 -6.56
N PHE A 484 18.80 -18.11 -6.81
CA PHE A 484 17.50 -17.99 -6.15
C PHE A 484 17.56 -18.27 -4.65
N GLY A 485 18.40 -19.21 -4.19
CA GLY A 485 18.61 -19.46 -2.77
C GLY A 485 19.15 -18.24 -2.03
N LEU A 486 20.14 -17.54 -2.61
CA LEU A 486 20.67 -16.29 -2.07
C LEU A 486 19.63 -15.17 -2.13
N ALA A 487 18.90 -15.05 -3.24
CA ALA A 487 17.87 -14.04 -3.44
C ALA A 487 16.72 -14.18 -2.41
N PHE A 488 16.21 -15.39 -2.18
CA PHE A 488 15.18 -15.66 -1.18
C PHE A 488 15.70 -15.58 0.27
N SER A 489 16.98 -15.86 0.50
CA SER A 489 17.60 -15.61 1.81
C SER A 489 17.71 -14.11 2.11
N ALA A 490 18.11 -13.30 1.12
CA ALA A 490 18.10 -11.84 1.23
C ALA A 490 16.67 -11.30 1.43
N LEU A 491 15.70 -11.86 0.73
CA LEU A 491 14.28 -11.55 0.90
C LEU A 491 13.79 -11.81 2.33
N ALA A 492 14.27 -12.88 3.00
CA ALA A 492 13.90 -13.23 4.37
C ALA A 492 14.33 -12.19 5.43
N VAL A 493 15.26 -11.28 5.10
CA VAL A 493 15.67 -10.19 5.99
C VAL A 493 14.54 -9.19 6.23
N PHE A 494 13.74 -8.88 5.21
CA PHE A 494 12.62 -7.94 5.34
C PHE A 494 11.53 -8.41 6.33
N PRO A 495 10.96 -9.64 6.24
CA PRO A 495 10.02 -10.12 7.24
C PRO A 495 10.66 -10.26 8.63
N ALA A 496 11.97 -10.55 8.74
CA ALA A 496 12.66 -10.58 10.04
C ALA A 496 12.67 -9.20 10.71
N ILE A 497 13.03 -8.14 9.96
CA ILE A 497 12.95 -6.75 10.44
C ILE A 497 11.50 -6.41 10.80
N GLY A 498 10.54 -6.78 9.95
CA GLY A 498 9.11 -6.60 10.22
C GLY A 498 8.64 -7.27 11.51
N ALA A 499 9.11 -8.49 11.80
CA ALA A 499 8.80 -9.23 13.03
C ALA A 499 9.33 -8.51 14.27
N LEU A 500 10.57 -7.99 14.21
CA LEU A 500 11.18 -7.18 15.27
C LEU A 500 10.40 -5.87 15.51
N MET A 501 9.98 -5.20 14.44
CA MET A 501 9.16 -3.98 14.53
C MET A 501 7.78 -4.28 15.14
N ALA A 502 7.18 -5.41 14.79
CA ALA A 502 5.92 -5.87 15.38
C ALA A 502 6.06 -6.17 16.88
N ALA A 503 7.13 -6.86 17.29
CA ALA A 503 7.38 -7.21 18.69
C ALA A 503 7.59 -5.97 19.59
N THR A 504 8.20 -4.93 19.03
CA THR A 504 8.48 -3.66 19.74
C THR A 504 7.35 -2.63 19.64
N LEU A 505 6.21 -2.98 19.02
CA LEU A 505 5.08 -2.08 18.83
C LEU A 505 4.44 -1.71 20.20
N PRO A 506 4.35 -0.42 20.57
CA PRO A 506 3.84 0.01 21.88
C PRO A 506 2.34 -0.24 22.06
N LEU A 507 1.57 -0.02 20.99
CA LEU A 507 0.12 -0.18 20.97
C LEU A 507 -0.26 -1.66 20.87
N ARG A 508 -0.28 -2.35 22.02
CA ARG A 508 -0.53 -3.80 22.08
C ARG A 508 -2.01 -4.19 22.19
N ARG A 509 -2.91 -3.26 22.55
CA ARG A 509 -4.33 -3.57 22.73
C ARG A 509 -5.27 -2.42 22.35
N ILE A 510 -6.32 -2.73 21.59
CA ILE A 510 -7.44 -1.83 21.27
C ILE A 510 -8.50 -1.97 22.36
N LYS A 511 -8.83 -0.86 23.05
CA LYS A 511 -9.87 -0.81 24.08
C LYS A 511 -11.28 -0.73 23.51
#